data_AF-A0A965B5X1-F1
#
_entry.id   AF-A0A965B5X1-F1
#
_cell.length_a   1.000
_cell.length_b   1.000
_cell.length_c   1.000
_cell.angle_alpha   90.00
_cell.angle_beta   90.00
_cell.angle_gamma   90.00
#
_symmetry.space_group_name_H-M   'P 1'
#
loop_
_entity.id
_entity.type
_entity.pdbx_description
1 polymer ?
#
loop_
_entity_poly.entity_id
_entity_poly.type
_entity_poly.pdbx_seq_one_letter_code
_entity_poly.pdbx_strand_id
1 'polypeptide(L)'
;MDSPFLGSEAVAAGAVPKHALRARFRRLYPDVYLPRAVTPDFRQRAEGAWLWSHRGGVLAGLTAARLHGAAWIDDSAPIEV
;
A
#
# COMPACT_ATOMS: atom_id res chain seq x y z
N MET A 1 8.44 4.82 -9.16
CA MET A 1 7.98 3.96 -8.04
C MET A 1 6.51 3.70 -8.29
N ASP A 2 6.10 2.45 -8.43
CA ASP A 2 4.69 2.12 -8.56
C ASP A 2 4.05 2.21 -7.17
N SER A 3 3.26 3.25 -6.91
CA SER A 3 2.58 3.42 -5.62
C SER A 3 1.37 2.50 -5.49
N PRO A 4 1.02 2.05 -4.26
CA PRO A 4 -0.24 1.38 -4.01
C PRO A 4 -1.44 2.24 -4.42
N PHE A 5 -2.51 1.60 -4.89
CA PHE A 5 -3.74 2.30 -5.29
C PHE A 5 -5.00 1.53 -4.89
N LEU A 6 -6.14 2.23 -4.81
CA LEU A 6 -7.45 1.63 -4.59
C LEU A 6 -7.99 1.01 -5.89
N GLY A 7 -8.26 -0.28 -5.85
CA GLY A 7 -8.75 -1.04 -7.00
C GLY A 7 -10.12 -0.56 -7.47
N SER A 8 -11.02 -0.28 -6.53
CA SER A 8 -12.34 0.29 -6.81
C SER A 8 -12.25 1.64 -7.53
N GLU A 9 -11.41 2.56 -7.06
CA GLU A 9 -11.20 3.88 -7.69
C GLU A 9 -10.58 3.74 -9.09
N ALA A 10 -9.55 2.91 -9.24
CA ALA A 10 -8.90 2.69 -10.53
C ALA A 10 -9.84 2.07 -11.58
N VAL A 11 -10.75 1.19 -11.15
CA VAL A 11 -11.79 0.63 -12.02
C VAL A 11 -12.85 1.66 -12.35
N ALA A 12 -13.32 2.44 -11.38
CA ALA A 12 -14.31 3.49 -11.60
C ALA A 12 -13.81 4.58 -12.56
N ALA A 13 -12.51 4.91 -12.48
CA ALA A 13 -11.86 5.85 -13.38
C ALA A 13 -11.53 5.27 -14.77
N GLY A 14 -11.77 3.97 -15.01
CA GLY A 14 -11.43 3.29 -16.27
C GLY A 14 -9.93 3.07 -16.50
N ALA A 15 -9.08 3.39 -15.51
CA ALA A 15 -7.62 3.26 -15.60
C ALA A 15 -7.17 1.79 -15.59
N VAL A 16 -7.89 0.93 -14.86
CA VAL A 16 -7.61 -0.50 -14.78
C VAL A 16 -8.90 -1.29 -14.96
N PRO A 17 -8.99 -2.21 -15.92
CA PRO A 17 -10.17 -3.05 -16.03
C PRO A 17 -10.20 -4.06 -14.87
N LYS A 18 -11.39 -4.35 -14.33
CA LYS A 18 -11.57 -5.18 -13.13
C LYS A 18 -10.88 -6.55 -13.19
N HIS A 19 -10.82 -7.18 -14.35
CA HIS A 19 -10.14 -8.47 -14.54
C HIS A 19 -8.61 -8.33 -14.43
N ALA A 20 -8.04 -7.20 -14.81
CA ALA A 20 -6.60 -6.97 -14.73
C ALA A 20 -6.11 -6.86 -13.28
N LEU A 21 -6.94 -6.41 -12.33
CA LEU A 21 -6.60 -6.39 -10.89
C LEU A 21 -6.13 -7.75 -10.38
N ARG A 22 -6.73 -8.85 -10.86
CA ARG A 22 -6.34 -10.21 -10.46
C ARG A 22 -5.17 -10.77 -11.26
N ALA A 23 -5.05 -10.38 -12.53
CA ALA A 23 -4.06 -10.93 -13.45
C ALA A 23 -2.69 -10.23 -13.33
N ARG A 24 -2.67 -8.91 -13.13
CA ARG A 24 -1.48 -8.05 -13.30
C ARG A 24 -1.02 -7.38 -12.01
N PHE A 25 -1.83 -7.39 -10.97
CA PHE A 25 -1.55 -6.73 -9.71
C PHE A 25 -1.55 -7.73 -8.55
N ARG A 26 -0.75 -7.43 -7.52
CA ARG A 26 -0.82 -8.11 -6.23
C ARG A 26 -1.71 -7.30 -5.30
N ARG A 27 -2.54 -7.98 -4.52
CA ARG A 27 -3.31 -7.35 -3.45
C ARG A 27 -2.41 -7.17 -2.23
N LEU A 28 -2.30 -5.95 -1.73
CA LEU A 28 -1.50 -5.62 -0.53
C LEU A 28 -2.39 -5.61 0.73
N TYR A 29 -3.56 -4.97 0.63
CA TYR A 29 -4.64 -4.95 1.62
C TYR A 29 -5.99 -5.11 0.91
N PRO A 30 -7.13 -5.30 1.61
CA PRO A 30 -8.44 -5.28 0.96
C PRO A 30 -8.61 -4.03 0.08
N ASP A 31 -8.96 -4.25 -1.18
CA ASP A 31 -9.08 -3.22 -2.23
C ASP A 31 -7.82 -2.39 -2.55
N VAL A 32 -6.64 -2.71 -1.99
CA VAL A 32 -5.39 -2.00 -2.27
C VAL A 32 -4.44 -2.87 -3.07
N TYR A 33 -3.92 -2.34 -4.18
CA TYR A 33 -3.17 -3.09 -5.18
C TYR A 33 -1.83 -2.44 -5.51
N LEU A 34 -0.87 -3.28 -5.90
CA LEU A 34 0.46 -2.88 -6.41
C LEU A 34 0.76 -3.71 -7.67
N PRO A 35 1.51 -3.21 -8.67
CA PRO A 35 1.94 -4.04 -9.79
C PRO A 35 2.64 -5.32 -9.31
N ARG A 36 2.31 -6.45 -9.94
CA ARG A 36 2.79 -7.78 -9.49
C ARG A 36 4.30 -7.94 -9.60
N ALA A 37 4.95 -7.19 -10.50
CA ALA A 37 6.39 -7.19 -10.70
C ALA A 37 7.15 -6.47 -9.58
N VAL A 38 6.46 -5.73 -8.71
CA VAL A 38 7.07 -4.95 -7.63
C VAL A 38 7.01 -5.73 -6.32
N THR A 39 8.16 -5.83 -5.66
CA THR A 39 8.25 -6.24 -4.25
C THR A 39 7.95 -5.01 -3.39
N PRO A 40 6.87 -5.02 -2.57
CA PRO A 40 6.52 -3.91 -1.72
C PRO A 40 7.65 -3.59 -0.75
N ASP A 41 8.11 -2.35 -0.76
CA ASP A 41 8.96 -1.81 0.28
C ASP A 41 8.13 -1.37 1.51
N PHE A 42 8.82 -0.98 2.59
CA PHE A 42 8.18 -0.53 3.82
C PHE A 42 7.22 0.65 3.58
N ARG A 43 7.59 1.59 2.72
CA ARG A 43 6.80 2.79 2.44
C ARG A 43 5.52 2.46 1.68
N GLN A 44 5.60 1.56 0.70
CA GLN A 44 4.44 1.07 -0.05
C GLN A 44 3.50 0.26 0.85
N ARG A 45 4.03 -0.52 1.79
CA ARG A 45 3.20 -1.17 2.83
C ARG A 45 2.49 -0.13 3.70
N ALA A 46 3.20 0.89 4.15
CA ALA A 46 2.63 1.98 4.96
C ALA A 46 1.54 2.77 4.20
N GLU A 47 1.83 3.21 2.97
CA GLU A 47 0.88 3.92 2.11
C GLU A 47 -0.35 3.06 1.80
N GLY A 48 -0.15 1.76 1.53
CA GLY A 48 -1.25 0.84 1.30
C GLY A 48 -2.16 0.67 2.51
N ALA A 49 -1.60 0.65 3.72
CA ALA A 49 -2.38 0.55 4.94
C ALA A 49 -3.18 1.83 5.23
N TRP A 50 -2.59 3.01 4.93
CA TRP A 50 -3.31 4.28 4.99
C TRP A 50 -4.46 4.37 3.95
N LEU A 51 -4.27 3.85 2.74
CA LEU A 51 -5.36 3.73 1.77
C LEU A 51 -6.47 2.81 2.28
N TRP A 52 -6.11 1.68 2.90
CA TRP A 52 -7.06 0.73 3.47
C TRP A 52 -7.86 1.30 4.65
N SER A 53 -7.28 2.24 5.41
CA SER A 53 -8.00 3.01 6.43
C SER A 53 -8.90 4.12 5.86
N HIS A 54 -9.25 4.06 4.57
CA HIS A 54 -10.01 5.08 3.85
C HIS A 54 -9.36 6.47 3.90
N ARG A 55 -8.01 6.52 3.91
CA ARG A 55 -7.23 7.75 4.05
C ARG A 55 -7.48 8.50 5.37
N GLY A 56 -8.12 7.87 6.36
CA GLY A 56 -8.50 8.48 7.62
C GLY A 56 -7.65 8.08 8.83
N GLY A 57 -6.92 6.96 8.74
CA GLY A 57 -6.01 6.52 9.81
C GLY A 57 -4.69 7.30 9.83
N VAL A 58 -3.97 7.23 10.94
CA VAL A 58 -2.72 7.97 11.15
C VAL A 58 -1.60 6.99 11.43
N LEU A 59 -0.64 6.92 10.51
CA LEU A 59 0.55 6.08 10.68
C LEU A 59 1.26 6.44 12.00
N ALA A 60 1.40 5.45 12.88
CA ALA A 60 1.82 5.67 14.26
C ALA A 60 3.01 4.78 14.65
N GLY A 61 3.48 4.97 15.89
CA GLY A 61 4.47 4.12 16.53
C GLY A 61 5.72 3.86 15.70
N LEU A 62 6.08 2.58 15.54
CA LEU A 62 7.29 2.18 14.81
C LEU A 62 7.19 2.51 13.32
N THR A 63 5.97 2.53 12.77
CA THR A 63 5.75 2.92 11.37
C THR A 63 6.08 4.38 11.14
N ALA A 64 5.56 5.27 11.99
CA ALA A 64 5.90 6.68 11.95
C ALA A 64 7.40 6.90 12.14
N ALA A 65 7.99 6.27 13.17
CA ALA A 65 9.42 6.39 13.44
C ALA A 65 10.29 5.95 12.23
N ARG A 66 9.96 4.81 11.60
CA ARG A 66 10.67 4.30 10.43
C ARG A 66 10.54 5.22 9.22
N LEU A 67 9.36 5.80 9.00
CA LEU A 67 9.12 6.80 7.94
C LEU A 67 9.83 8.12 8.20
N HIS A 68 10.06 8.48 9.47
CA HIS A 68 10.86 9.63 9.90
C HIS A 68 12.38 9.34 9.96
N GLY A 69 12.83 8.16 9.51
CA GLY A 69 14.25 7.86 9.33
C GLY A 69 14.90 7.04 10.44
N ALA A 70 14.13 6.45 11.35
CA ALA A 70 14.65 5.48 12.32
C ALA A 70 15.15 4.21 11.61
N ALA A 71 16.45 4.18 11.26
CA ALA A 71 17.07 3.13 10.47
C ALA A 71 17.21 1.77 11.19
N TRP A 72 17.02 1.74 12.51
CA TRP A 72 17.09 0.52 13.32
C TRP A 72 15.82 -0.32 13.26
N ILE A 73 14.75 0.18 12.64
CA ILE A 73 13.49 -0.54 12.49
C ILE A 73 13.55 -1.36 11.20
N ASP A 74 13.31 -2.66 11.33
CA ASP A 74 13.35 -3.62 10.22
C ASP A 74 12.24 -3.36 9.18
N ASP A 75 12.54 -3.51 7.89
CA ASP A 75 11.60 -3.26 6.80
C ASP A 75 10.45 -4.28 6.73
N SER A 76 10.55 -5.40 7.46
CA SER A 76 9.49 -6.39 7.65
C SER A 76 8.59 -6.11 8.85
N ALA A 77 8.89 -5.08 9.66
CA ALA A 77 8.10 -4.72 10.83
C ALA A 77 6.61 -4.54 10.47
N PRO A 78 5.69 -4.85 11.40
CA PRO A 78 4.26 -4.59 11.21
C PRO A 78 3.99 -3.11 10.90
N ILE A 79 2.92 -2.87 10.13
CA ILE A 79 2.47 -1.51 9.83
C ILE A 79 1.37 -1.14 10.83
N GLU A 80 1.54 0.03 11.44
CA GLU A 80 0.67 0.60 12.48
C GLU A 80 0.02 1.88 11.91
N VAL A 81 -1.32 1.93 11.92
CA VAL A 81 -2.18 2.97 11.30
C VAL A 81 -3.32 3.36 12.24
#